data_AF-A0A4U1CFI3-F1
#
_entry.id   AF-A0A4U1CFI3-F1
#
_cell.length_a   1.000
_cell.length_b   1.000
_cell.length_c   1.000
_cell.angle_alpha   90.00
_cell.angle_beta   90.00
_cell.angle_gamma   90.00
#
_symmetry.space_group_name_H-M   'P 1'
#
loop_
_entity.id
_entity.type
_entity.pdbx_description
1 polymer ?
#
loop_
_entity_poly.entity_id
_entity_poly.type
_entity_poly.pdbx_seq_one_letter_code
_entity_poly.pdbx_strand_id
1 'polypeptide(L)'
;MKKNYLSAIYLRSIVIGFLLVFGGLQVTAQTITNYTFAGSTGTFTALTTPTNPALSAGDVDDGYFNNIPIGFDFWYMGTRYTTISASTNGWLTLGANITDASYTRDIVSGGAPRPVLAPLWDDLHLQVATNVS
;
A
#
# COMPACT_ATOMS: atom_id res chain seq x y z
N MET A 1 32.61 43.57 -30.97
CA MET A 1 32.64 42.09 -31.06
C MET A 1 32.41 41.37 -29.72
N LYS A 2 33.08 41.69 -28.60
CA LYS A 2 32.95 40.98 -27.30
C LYS A 2 31.53 40.88 -26.68
N LYS A 3 30.67 41.88 -26.88
CA LYS A 3 29.32 41.94 -26.26
C LYS A 3 28.37 40.82 -26.74
N ASN A 4 28.53 40.36 -27.98
CA ASN A 4 27.69 39.30 -28.58
C ASN A 4 28.11 37.89 -28.14
N TYR A 5 29.35 37.70 -27.71
CA TYR A 5 29.84 36.42 -27.18
C TYR A 5 29.34 36.19 -25.76
N LEU A 6 29.28 37.25 -24.95
CA LEU A 6 28.75 37.17 -23.58
C LEU A 6 27.25 36.86 -23.57
N SER A 7 26.44 37.50 -24.43
CA SER A 7 25.00 37.19 -24.54
C SER A 7 24.74 35.75 -25.02
N ALA A 8 25.56 35.22 -25.94
CA ALA A 8 25.47 33.84 -26.39
C ALA A 8 25.82 32.82 -25.29
N ILE A 9 26.76 33.17 -24.40
CA ILE A 9 27.11 32.34 -23.23
C ILE A 9 25.94 32.31 -22.23
N TYR A 10 25.35 33.45 -21.88
CA TYR A 10 24.20 33.50 -20.97
C TYR A 10 22.99 32.75 -21.53
N LEU A 11 22.71 32.88 -22.82
CA LEU A 11 21.61 32.17 -23.47
C LEU A 11 21.80 30.65 -23.42
N ARG A 12 23.03 30.15 -23.67
CA ARG A 12 23.35 28.71 -23.56
C ARG A 12 23.22 28.21 -22.13
N SER A 13 23.72 28.97 -21.15
CA SER A 13 23.59 28.63 -19.73
C SER A 13 22.13 28.58 -19.27
N ILE A 14 21.28 29.49 -19.76
CA ILE A 14 19.84 29.49 -19.49
C ILE A 14 19.19 28.26 -20.12
N VAL A 15 19.50 27.93 -21.38
CA VAL A 15 18.93 26.76 -22.07
C VAL A 15 19.34 25.45 -21.40
N ILE A 16 20.61 25.31 -20.98
CA ILE A 16 21.10 24.14 -20.25
C ILE A 16 20.44 24.05 -18.87
N GLY A 17 20.33 25.16 -18.14
CA GLY A 17 19.62 25.20 -16.87
C GLY A 17 18.15 24.79 -17.01
N PHE A 18 17.47 25.25 -18.08
CA PHE A 18 16.10 24.89 -18.38
C PHE A 18 15.96 23.39 -18.71
N LEU A 19 16.85 22.84 -19.53
CA LEU A 19 16.88 21.41 -19.86
C LEU A 19 17.16 20.51 -18.64
N LEU A 20 18.02 20.95 -17.72
CA LEU A 20 18.31 20.21 -16.49
C LEU A 20 17.15 20.23 -15.49
N VAL A 21 16.43 21.36 -15.39
CA VAL A 21 15.28 21.50 -14.48
C VAL A 21 14.05 20.75 -15.00
N PHE A 22 13.78 20.79 -16.31
CA PHE A 22 12.58 20.19 -16.89
C PHE A 22 12.77 18.79 -17.50
N GLY A 23 14.00 18.37 -17.78
CA GLY A 23 14.29 17.05 -18.34
C GLY A 23 14.45 15.92 -17.32
N GLY A 24 14.75 16.26 -16.06
CA GLY A 24 15.06 15.28 -15.01
C GLY A 24 13.88 14.85 -14.12
N LEU A 25 12.76 15.57 -14.16
CA LEU A 25 11.60 15.28 -13.31
C LEU A 25 10.64 14.32 -14.01
N GLN A 26 10.95 13.03 -13.96
CA GLN A 26 9.97 11.99 -14.26
C GLN A 26 9.03 11.86 -13.06
N VAL A 27 7.85 12.48 -13.12
CA VAL A 27 6.78 12.21 -12.14
C VAL A 27 6.15 10.88 -12.52
N THR A 28 6.55 9.81 -11.85
CA THR A 28 5.88 8.52 -11.98
C THR A 28 4.60 8.54 -11.14
N ALA A 29 3.45 8.75 -11.76
CA ALA A 29 2.17 8.38 -11.17
C ALA A 29 1.90 6.91 -11.52
N GLN A 30 1.50 6.09 -10.55
CA GLN A 30 1.05 4.74 -10.86
C GLN A 30 -0.25 4.82 -11.65
N THR A 31 -0.24 4.23 -12.85
CA THR A 31 -1.40 4.18 -13.71
C THR A 31 -2.40 3.17 -13.15
N ILE A 32 -3.44 3.63 -12.44
CA ILE A 32 -4.58 2.81 -11.98
C ILE A 32 -5.64 2.75 -13.09
N THR A 33 -5.24 2.58 -14.35
CA THR A 33 -6.18 2.58 -15.50
C THR A 33 -7.15 1.40 -15.50
N ASN A 34 -6.91 0.39 -14.67
CA ASN A 34 -7.72 -0.82 -14.64
C ASN A 34 -8.90 -0.74 -13.67
N TYR A 35 -9.03 0.35 -12.89
CA TYR A 35 -10.11 0.50 -11.91
C TYR A 35 -10.83 1.82 -12.08
N THR A 36 -12.15 1.76 -12.22
CA THR A 36 -13.03 2.92 -12.10
C THR A 36 -13.50 3.03 -10.65
N PHE A 37 -13.35 4.20 -10.04
CA PHE A 37 -13.93 4.46 -8.72
C PHE A 37 -15.46 4.52 -8.83
N ALA A 38 -16.14 3.72 -8.01
CA ALA A 38 -17.58 3.78 -7.82
C ALA A 38 -17.88 3.69 -6.32
N GLY A 39 -18.51 4.74 -5.78
CA GLY A 39 -18.96 4.77 -4.39
C GLY A 39 -20.38 4.22 -4.27
N SER A 40 -20.65 3.52 -3.18
CA SER A 40 -22.00 3.14 -2.76
C SER A 40 -22.17 3.39 -1.27
N THR A 41 -23.41 3.50 -0.82
CA THR A 41 -23.76 3.61 0.60
C THR A 41 -24.55 2.38 1.00
N GLY A 42 -24.27 1.83 2.18
CA GLY A 42 -24.99 0.69 2.74
C GLY A 42 -24.83 0.64 4.24
N THR A 43 -25.63 -0.21 4.89
CA THR A 43 -25.49 -0.49 6.33
C THR A 43 -24.57 -1.70 6.53
N PHE A 44 -23.70 -1.64 7.55
CA PHE A 44 -22.87 -2.76 7.93
C PHE A 44 -23.76 -3.94 8.35
N THR A 45 -23.54 -5.11 7.74
CA THR A 45 -24.21 -6.36 8.11
C THR A 45 -23.15 -7.28 8.67
N ALA A 46 -23.17 -7.52 9.99
CA ALA A 46 -22.24 -8.41 10.66
C ALA A 46 -22.39 -9.86 10.17
N LEU A 47 -21.29 -10.60 10.15
CA LEU A 47 -21.30 -12.03 9.87
C LEU A 47 -21.89 -12.79 11.06
N THR A 48 -22.83 -13.70 10.80
CA THR A 48 -23.47 -14.51 11.86
C THR A 48 -22.66 -15.74 12.25
N THR A 49 -21.77 -16.21 11.36
CA THR A 49 -20.92 -17.39 11.56
C THR A 49 -19.51 -17.12 11.01
N PRO A 50 -18.77 -16.17 11.59
CA PRO A 50 -17.43 -15.86 11.13
C PRO A 50 -16.49 -17.04 11.34
N THR A 51 -15.50 -17.17 10.46
CA THR A 51 -14.38 -18.07 10.65
C THR A 51 -13.32 -17.33 11.46
N ASN A 52 -12.89 -17.90 12.59
CA ASN A 52 -11.83 -17.35 13.41
C ASN A 52 -10.53 -18.12 13.17
N PRO A 53 -9.62 -17.60 12.31
CA PRO A 53 -8.31 -18.23 12.14
C PRO A 53 -7.52 -18.16 13.45
N ALA A 54 -6.71 -19.19 13.71
CA ALA A 54 -5.73 -19.13 14.79
C ALA A 54 -4.55 -18.23 14.38
N LEU A 55 -3.96 -17.54 15.35
CA LEU A 55 -2.72 -16.79 15.14
C LEU A 55 -1.65 -17.71 14.56
N SER A 56 -0.97 -17.23 13.51
CA SER A 56 0.19 -17.91 12.94
C SER A 56 1.44 -17.69 13.79
N ALA A 57 1.59 -16.49 14.36
CA ALA A 57 2.55 -16.17 15.42
C ALA A 57 2.15 -14.85 16.12
N GLY A 58 2.90 -14.50 17.17
CA GLY A 58 2.68 -13.33 18.01
C GLY A 58 1.57 -13.57 19.04
N ASP A 59 1.03 -12.48 19.58
CA ASP A 59 -0.08 -12.50 20.51
C ASP A 59 -1.29 -11.72 19.95
N VAL A 60 -2.28 -11.46 20.80
CA VAL A 60 -3.51 -10.78 20.36
C VAL A 60 -3.27 -9.32 19.97
N ASP A 61 -2.18 -8.72 20.44
CA ASP A 61 -1.82 -7.31 20.24
C ASP A 61 -0.88 -7.17 19.05
N ASP A 62 0.21 -7.93 19.03
CA ASP A 62 1.26 -7.92 18.01
C ASP A 62 1.38 -9.27 17.31
N GLY A 63 0.29 -9.70 16.68
CA GLY A 63 0.19 -10.99 16.00
C GLY A 63 -0.22 -10.89 14.54
N TYR A 64 -0.18 -12.04 13.86
CA TYR A 64 -0.62 -12.14 12.48
C TYR A 64 -1.19 -13.51 12.14
N PHE A 65 -1.98 -13.51 11.06
CA PHE A 65 -2.67 -14.66 10.51
C PHE A 65 -2.24 -14.83 9.06
N ASN A 66 -1.73 -16.00 8.70
CA ASN A 66 -1.27 -16.30 7.35
C ASN A 66 -2.22 -17.24 6.61
N ASN A 67 -2.23 -17.12 5.28
CA ASN A 67 -2.93 -18.03 4.36
C ASN A 67 -4.45 -18.17 4.61
N ILE A 68 -5.10 -17.09 5.03
CA ILE A 68 -6.56 -17.04 5.16
C ILE A 68 -7.18 -17.13 3.75
N PRO A 69 -8.03 -18.12 3.46
CA PRO A 69 -8.72 -18.22 2.17
C PRO A 69 -9.72 -17.06 1.99
N ILE A 70 -9.70 -16.40 0.83
CA ILE A 70 -10.64 -15.33 0.48
C ILE A 70 -12.04 -15.91 0.19
N GLY A 71 -12.10 -17.12 -0.37
CA GLY A 71 -13.35 -17.78 -0.77
C GLY A 71 -13.85 -17.38 -2.16
N PHE A 72 -13.17 -16.45 -2.85
CA PHE A 72 -13.41 -16.07 -4.24
C PHE A 72 -12.11 -15.59 -4.91
N ASP A 73 -12.13 -15.47 -6.24
CA ASP A 73 -11.01 -14.91 -7.00
C ASP A 73 -10.96 -13.39 -6.85
N PHE A 74 -9.95 -12.87 -6.14
CA PHE A 74 -9.69 -11.44 -6.02
C PHE A 74 -8.63 -10.99 -7.03
N TRP A 75 -8.97 -10.03 -7.89
CA TRP A 75 -8.08 -9.53 -8.94
C TRP A 75 -7.52 -8.15 -8.58
N TYR A 76 -6.21 -8.09 -8.37
CA TYR A 76 -5.48 -6.85 -8.12
C TYR A 76 -4.41 -6.60 -9.18
N MET A 77 -4.55 -5.50 -9.94
CA MET A 77 -3.66 -5.10 -11.04
C MET A 77 -3.40 -6.24 -12.04
N GLY A 78 -4.42 -7.02 -12.37
CA GLY A 78 -4.33 -8.16 -13.29
C GLY A 78 -3.76 -9.45 -12.70
N THR A 79 -3.34 -9.44 -11.42
CA THR A 79 -2.91 -10.64 -10.71
C THR A 79 -4.05 -11.21 -9.88
N ARG A 80 -4.23 -12.53 -9.96
CA ARG A 80 -5.26 -13.26 -9.20
C ARG A 80 -4.73 -13.69 -7.84
N TYR A 81 -5.50 -13.42 -6.80
CA TYR A 81 -5.24 -13.83 -5.42
C TYR A 81 -6.43 -14.62 -4.87
N THR A 82 -6.12 -15.66 -4.11
CA THR A 82 -7.11 -16.53 -3.45
C THR A 82 -6.92 -16.58 -1.93
N THR A 83 -5.85 -15.97 -1.43
CA THR A 83 -5.50 -15.92 -0.02
C THR A 83 -5.03 -14.53 0.40
N ILE A 84 -5.25 -14.22 1.67
CA ILE A 84 -4.68 -13.06 2.35
C ILE A 84 -3.93 -13.50 3.60
N SER A 85 -3.07 -12.62 4.08
CA SER A 85 -2.53 -12.68 5.43
C SER A 85 -2.79 -11.33 6.10
N ALA A 86 -3.15 -11.31 7.38
CA ALA A 86 -3.58 -10.12 8.10
C ALA A 86 -2.81 -9.97 9.42
N SER A 87 -2.50 -8.72 9.76
CA SER A 87 -1.91 -8.32 11.04
C SER A 87 -3.00 -7.85 12.01
N THR A 88 -2.79 -8.07 13.31
CA THR A 88 -3.59 -7.45 14.38
C THR A 88 -3.53 -5.93 14.31
N ASN A 89 -2.44 -5.38 13.77
CA ASN A 89 -2.21 -3.95 13.53
C ASN A 89 -2.87 -3.39 12.26
N GLY A 90 -4.00 -3.97 11.83
CA GLY A 90 -4.95 -3.33 10.91
C GLY A 90 -4.55 -3.29 9.42
N TRP A 91 -3.56 -4.09 9.01
CA TRP A 91 -3.13 -4.22 7.62
C TRP A 91 -3.11 -5.67 7.17
N LEU A 92 -3.16 -5.89 5.85
CA LEU A 92 -3.14 -7.22 5.24
C LEU A 92 -2.37 -7.23 3.92
N THR A 93 -1.83 -8.39 3.54
CA THR A 93 -1.15 -8.61 2.26
C THR A 93 -1.86 -9.68 1.43
N LEU A 94 -1.73 -9.59 0.11
CA LEU A 94 -2.33 -10.56 -0.82
C LEU A 94 -1.30 -11.65 -1.19
N GLY A 95 -1.67 -12.93 -1.02
CA GLY A 95 -0.89 -14.08 -1.50
C GLY A 95 0.48 -14.31 -0.87
N ALA A 96 0.90 -13.48 0.10
CA ALA A 96 2.17 -13.60 0.80
C ALA A 96 1.95 -13.85 2.29
N ASN A 97 2.94 -14.46 2.95
CA ASN A 97 2.93 -14.62 4.40
C ASN A 97 3.57 -13.40 5.06
N ILE A 98 2.99 -12.99 6.18
CA ILE A 98 3.54 -11.99 7.09
C ILE A 98 4.55 -12.69 8.02
N THR A 99 5.63 -11.98 8.33
CA THR A 99 6.69 -12.42 9.25
C THR A 99 6.80 -11.55 10.51
N ASP A 100 6.17 -10.37 10.50
CA ASP A 100 6.11 -9.44 11.62
C ASP A 100 4.79 -8.66 11.60
N ALA A 101 4.25 -8.34 12.77
CA ALA A 101 3.01 -7.57 12.92
C ALA A 101 3.28 -6.06 12.95
N SER A 102 4.09 -5.50 12.04
CA SER A 102 4.52 -4.10 12.12
C SER A 102 3.34 -3.11 12.29
N TYR A 103 3.39 -2.32 13.36
CA TYR A 103 2.51 -1.17 13.62
C TYR A 103 3.02 0.13 12.96
N THR A 104 4.21 0.10 12.35
CA THR A 104 4.79 1.29 11.72
C THR A 104 4.12 1.57 10.38
N ARG A 105 3.45 2.72 10.28
CA ARG A 105 2.67 3.15 9.11
C ARG A 105 3.56 3.57 7.94
N ASP A 106 4.18 2.60 7.28
CA ASP A 106 5.05 2.84 6.13
C ASP A 106 4.52 2.22 4.83
N ILE A 107 3.39 2.72 4.34
CA ILE A 107 2.80 2.24 3.08
C ILE A 107 3.68 2.57 1.85
N VAL A 108 4.47 3.65 1.94
CA VAL A 108 5.26 4.19 0.83
C VAL A 108 6.58 3.45 0.65
N SER A 109 7.33 3.20 1.73
CA SER A 109 8.67 2.61 1.71
C SER A 109 8.81 1.32 2.50
N GLY A 110 7.76 0.83 3.17
CA GLY A 110 7.81 -0.21 4.23
C GLY A 110 8.10 -1.64 3.79
N GLY A 111 8.95 -1.85 2.78
CA GLY A 111 9.45 -3.18 2.44
C GLY A 111 8.37 -4.15 1.93
N ALA A 112 8.65 -5.44 2.11
CA ALA A 112 7.78 -6.57 1.80
C ALA A 112 7.08 -7.05 3.09
N PRO A 113 5.90 -7.70 3.01
CA PRO A 113 5.24 -8.19 1.80
C PRO A 113 4.45 -7.11 1.05
N ARG A 114 4.30 -7.28 -0.27
CA ARG A 114 3.44 -6.45 -1.14
C ARG A 114 2.69 -7.35 -2.11
N PRO A 115 1.46 -6.99 -2.54
CA PRO A 115 0.74 -5.74 -2.23
C PRO A 115 0.08 -5.73 -0.85
N VAL A 116 -0.07 -4.53 -0.26
CA VAL A 116 -0.67 -4.31 1.07
C VAL A 116 -1.99 -3.55 0.94
N LEU A 117 -3.01 -3.97 1.69
CA LEU A 117 -4.21 -3.19 1.99
C LEU A 117 -4.17 -2.78 3.47
N ALA A 118 -4.41 -1.50 3.75
CA ALA A 118 -4.18 -0.91 5.07
C ALA A 118 -5.42 -0.13 5.56
N PRO A 119 -6.56 -0.80 5.78
CA PRO A 119 -7.80 -0.12 6.15
C PRO A 119 -7.74 0.54 7.54
N LEU A 120 -6.99 -0.05 8.49
CA LEU A 120 -6.90 0.38 9.88
C LEU A 120 -5.44 0.41 10.38
N TRP A 121 -4.46 0.52 9.47
CA TRP A 121 -3.05 0.31 9.82
C TRP A 121 -2.57 1.35 10.84
N ASP A 122 -2.38 0.88 12.06
CA ASP A 122 -1.88 1.63 13.20
C ASP A 122 -1.34 0.66 14.26
N ASP A 123 -1.02 1.18 15.44
CA ASP A 123 -0.75 0.42 16.66
C ASP A 123 -2.07 0.07 17.36
N LEU A 124 -2.72 -1.00 16.91
CA LEU A 124 -4.05 -1.38 17.39
C LEU A 124 -3.93 -2.20 18.68
N HIS A 125 -4.27 -1.57 19.79
CA HIS A 125 -4.20 -2.22 21.10
C HIS A 125 -5.36 -3.21 21.33
N LEU A 126 -5.08 -4.50 21.24
CA LEU A 126 -6.05 -5.59 21.34
C LEU A 126 -5.85 -6.41 22.62
N GLN A 127 -6.72 -6.18 23.60
CA GLN A 127 -6.57 -6.79 24.93
C GLN A 127 -7.22 -8.18 25.03
N VAL A 128 -8.22 -8.49 24.19
CA VAL A 128 -8.91 -9.80 24.11
C VAL A 128 -9.44 -9.99 22.69
N ALA A 129 -9.40 -11.23 22.17
CA ALA A 129 -9.89 -11.60 20.83
C ALA A 129 -11.40 -11.33 20.58
N THR A 130 -12.15 -10.89 21.59
CA THR A 130 -13.56 -10.50 21.48
C THR A 130 -13.77 -9.03 21.09
N ASN A 131 -12.71 -8.23 20.99
CA ASN A 131 -12.81 -6.79 20.69
C ASN A 131 -12.98 -6.47 19.20
N VAL A 132 -13.06 -7.49 18.34
CA VAL A 132 -13.35 -7.35 16.92
C VAL A 132 -14.63 -8.10 16.61
N SER A 133 -15.73 -7.35 16.53
CA SER A 133 -17.06 -7.78 16.11
C SER A 133 -17.49 -7.06 14.84
#